data_AF-A0A1B6YRV7-F1
#
_entry.id   AF-A0A1B6YRV7-F1
#
_cell.length_a   1.000
_cell.length_b   1.000
_cell.length_c   1.000
_cell.angle_alpha   90.00
_cell.angle_beta   90.00
_cell.angle_gamma   90.00
#
_symmetry.space_group_name_H-M   'P 1'
#
loop_
_entity.id
_entity.type
_entity.pdbx_description
1 polymer ?
#
loop_
_entity_poly.entity_id
_entity_poly.type
_entity_poly.pdbx_seq_one_letter_code
_entity_poly.pdbx_strand_id
1 'polypeptide(L)'
;MSESNIKRYSLEEIRRMKSETNWERLREQGDTADPQEFEVDWSTARLVEPEIKQAISLRLDRDVLDYFRASGKGYQTRMNAVLRAYMEARKSGQA
;
A
#
# COMPACT_ATOMS: atom_id res chain seq x y z
N MET A 1 -1.51 1.68 17.28
CA MET A 1 -2.57 2.43 16.57
C MET A 1 -1.87 3.61 15.91
N SER A 2 -1.82 3.67 14.58
CA SER A 2 -1.16 4.79 13.89
C SER A 2 -2.12 5.98 13.86
N GLU A 3 -1.73 7.08 14.48
CA GLU A 3 -2.47 8.33 14.46
C GLU A 3 -2.68 8.79 13.01
N SER A 4 -3.93 9.07 12.65
CA SER A 4 -4.27 9.65 11.36
C SER A 4 -3.80 11.11 11.35
N ASN A 5 -2.65 11.37 10.73
CA ASN A 5 -2.06 12.70 10.58
C ASN A 5 -2.76 13.55 9.50
N ILE A 6 -4.04 13.27 9.23
CA ILE A 6 -4.85 13.98 8.26
C ILE A 6 -5.54 15.13 8.99
N LYS A 7 -4.98 16.34 8.84
CA LYS A 7 -5.58 17.57 9.37
C LYS A 7 -6.53 18.16 8.34
N ARG A 8 -7.75 18.50 8.76
CA ARG A 8 -8.71 19.23 7.93
C ARG A 8 -8.55 20.72 8.22
N TYR A 9 -8.36 21.51 7.17
CA TYR A 9 -8.27 22.96 7.25
C TYR A 9 -9.32 23.59 6.35
N SER A 10 -9.80 24.77 6.74
CA SER A 10 -10.64 25.60 5.88
C SER A 10 -9.80 26.30 4.80
N LEU A 11 -10.43 26.70 3.69
CA LEU A 11 -9.75 27.42 2.61
C LEU A 11 -9.12 28.74 3.09
N GLU A 12 -9.77 29.42 4.04
CA GLU A 12 -9.25 30.65 4.65
C GLU A 12 -7.99 30.38 5.50
N GLU A 13 -7.98 29.30 6.30
CA GLU A 13 -6.82 28.90 7.09
C GLU A 13 -5.63 28.56 6.20
N ILE A 14 -5.83 27.76 5.15
CA ILE A 14 -4.75 27.37 4.23
C ILE A 14 -4.11 28.62 3.59
N ARG A 15 -4.90 29.63 3.25
CA ARG A 15 -4.39 30.88 2.67
C ARG A 15 -3.62 31.76 3.64
N ARG A 16 -3.94 31.69 4.95
CA ARG A 16 -3.21 32.42 6.00
C ARG A 16 -1.97 31.67 6.47
N MET A 17 -1.93 30.35 6.29
CA MET A 17 -0.77 29.55 6.64
C MET A 17 0.41 29.87 5.72
N LYS A 18 1.56 30.10 6.35
CA LYS A 18 2.80 30.29 5.62
C LYS A 18 3.24 28.94 5.07
N SER A 19 3.66 28.90 3.81
CA SER A 19 4.18 27.66 3.24
C SER A 19 5.45 27.25 3.98
N GLU A 20 5.50 25.99 4.41
CA GLU A 20 6.68 25.38 5.04
C GLU A 20 7.71 24.90 3.98
N THR A 21 7.32 24.88 2.71
CA THR A 21 8.19 24.48 1.60
C THR A 21 9.09 25.65 1.19
N ASN A 22 10.39 25.41 1.10
CA ASN A 22 11.33 26.34 0.46
C ASN A 22 11.18 26.27 -1.07
N TRP A 23 10.26 27.07 -1.61
CA TRP A 23 9.93 27.11 -3.05
C TRP A 23 11.06 27.66 -3.93
N GLU A 24 11.94 28.47 -3.37
CA GLU A 24 13.07 29.05 -4.10
C GLU A 24 14.10 27.96 -4.41
N ARG A 25 14.48 27.19 -3.39
CA ARG A 25 15.33 26.00 -3.55
C ARG A 25 14.73 24.97 -4.52
N LEU A 26 13.42 24.71 -4.42
CA LEU A 26 12.75 23.73 -5.29
C LEU A 26 12.80 24.16 -6.77
N ARG A 27 12.59 25.45 -7.05
CA ARG A 27 12.67 26.00 -8.40
C ARG A 27 14.08 25.97 -8.97
N GLU A 28 15.10 26.25 -8.16
CA GLU A 28 16.51 26.15 -8.57
C GLU A 28 16.94 24.71 -8.85
N GLN A 29 16.43 23.76 -8.05
CA GLN A 29 16.75 22.34 -8.23
C GLN A 29 16.20 21.78 -9.56
N GLY A 30 15.12 22.39 -10.08
CA GLY A 30 14.42 21.97 -11.28
C GLY A 30 13.77 20.59 -11.12
N ASP A 31 12.83 20.23 -12.00
CA ASP A 31 12.34 18.85 -12.13
C ASP A 31 13.39 17.99 -12.86
N THR A 32 14.67 18.09 -12.50
CA THR A 32 15.79 17.53 -13.28
C THR A 32 16.02 16.04 -13.06
N ALA A 33 15.07 15.34 -12.45
CA ALA A 33 14.95 13.92 -12.70
C ALA A 33 14.11 13.79 -13.96
N ASP A 34 14.76 13.80 -15.12
CA ASP A 34 14.16 13.15 -16.29
C ASP A 34 13.63 11.81 -15.78
N PRO A 35 12.32 11.52 -15.94
CA PRO A 35 11.81 10.20 -15.60
C PRO A 35 12.76 9.23 -16.27
N GLN A 36 13.36 8.31 -15.51
CA GLN A 36 14.12 7.24 -16.13
C GLN A 36 13.16 6.61 -17.15
N GLU A 37 13.37 6.86 -18.45
CA GLU A 37 12.57 6.27 -19.50
C GLU A 37 13.01 4.80 -19.56
N PHE A 38 12.39 3.98 -18.71
CA PHE A 38 12.52 2.55 -18.83
C PHE A 38 11.55 2.07 -19.90
N GLU A 39 12.08 1.34 -20.88
CA GLU A 39 11.27 0.71 -21.91
C GLU A 39 10.43 -0.39 -21.27
N VAL A 40 9.13 -0.15 -21.15
CA VAL A 40 8.17 -1.14 -20.64
C VAL A 40 7.70 -2.00 -21.80
N ASP A 41 8.05 -3.29 -21.78
CA ASP A 41 7.49 -4.26 -22.71
C ASP A 41 6.03 -4.60 -22.32
N TRP A 42 5.10 -3.84 -22.89
CA TRP A 42 3.67 -4.03 -22.70
C TRP A 42 3.13 -5.35 -23.27
N SER A 43 3.89 -6.06 -24.12
CA SER A 43 3.45 -7.36 -24.65
C SER A 43 3.39 -8.45 -23.56
N THR A 44 4.16 -8.28 -22.48
CA THR A 44 4.18 -9.19 -21.33
C THR A 44 3.24 -8.77 -20.21
N ALA A 45 2.61 -7.59 -20.33
CA ALA A 45 1.72 -7.07 -19.31
C ALA A 45 0.49 -7.98 -19.17
N ARG A 46 0.26 -8.48 -17.95
CA ARG A 46 -0.93 -9.27 -17.63
C ARG A 46 -1.95 -8.38 -16.95
N LEU A 47 -3.18 -8.37 -17.48
CA LEU A 47 -4.30 -7.77 -16.77
C LEU A 47 -4.55 -8.58 -15.49
N VAL A 48 -4.34 -7.93 -14.35
CA VAL A 48 -4.67 -8.49 -13.04
C VAL A 48 -5.92 -7.78 -12.55
N GLU A 49 -7.07 -8.44 -12.68
CA GLU A 49 -8.28 -7.96 -12.02
C GLU A 49 -8.15 -8.15 -10.51
N PRO A 50 -8.35 -7.10 -9.70
CA PRO A 50 -8.33 -7.25 -8.25
C PRO A 50 -9.54 -8.08 -7.83
N GLU A 51 -9.30 -9.34 -7.46
CA GLU A 51 -10.35 -10.19 -6.89
C GLU A 51 -10.94 -9.54 -5.64
N ILE A 52 -12.26 -9.39 -5.62
CA ILE A 52 -12.99 -8.87 -4.46
C ILE A 52 -12.90 -9.91 -3.35
N LYS A 53 -12.22 -9.55 -2.27
CA LYS A 53 -12.11 -10.38 -1.08
C LYS A 53 -13.49 -10.53 -0.43
N GLN A 54 -13.86 -11.76 -0.10
CA GLN A 54 -15.08 -12.03 0.66
C GLN A 54 -14.83 -11.78 2.15
N ALA A 55 -15.64 -10.92 2.76
CA ALA A 55 -15.60 -10.68 4.20
C ALA A 55 -16.30 -11.84 4.93
N ILE A 56 -15.52 -12.66 5.62
CA ILE A 56 -16.02 -13.79 6.41
C ILE A 56 -15.67 -13.63 7.90
N SER A 57 -16.43 -14.28 8.77
CA SER A 57 -16.07 -14.44 10.17
C SER A 57 -15.26 -15.74 10.32
N LEU A 58 -13.99 -15.62 10.69
CA LEU A 58 -13.07 -16.74 10.89
C LEU A 58 -12.54 -16.72 12.33
N ARG A 59 -12.53 -17.88 12.99
CA ARG A 59 -11.87 -18.04 14.29
C ARG A 59 -10.41 -18.42 14.05
N LEU A 60 -9.52 -17.71 14.74
CA LEU A 60 -8.07 -17.93 14.71
C LEU A 60 -7.56 -18.00 16.13
N ASP A 61 -6.48 -18.75 16.33
CA ASP A 61 -5.76 -18.72 17.59
C ASP A 61 -5.19 -17.32 17.85
N ARG A 62 -5.13 -16.98 19.14
CA ARG A 62 -4.76 -15.63 19.58
C ARG A 62 -3.33 -15.27 19.16
N ASP A 63 -2.40 -16.18 19.33
CA ASP A 63 -0.99 -16.02 18.98
C ASP A 63 -0.78 -15.77 17.48
N VAL A 64 -1.50 -16.48 16.62
CA VAL A 64 -1.50 -16.27 15.16
C VAL A 64 -2.00 -14.87 14.83
N LEU A 65 -3.11 -14.45 15.44
CA LEU A 65 -3.67 -13.11 15.22
C LEU A 65 -2.73 -12.00 15.72
N ASP A 66 -2.12 -12.20 16.89
CA ASP A 66 -1.18 -11.27 17.49
C ASP A 66 0.10 -11.13 16.64
N TYR A 67 0.64 -12.24 16.11
CA TYR A 67 1.76 -12.25 15.18
C TYR A 67 1.50 -11.37 13.95
N PHE A 68 0.36 -11.57 13.27
CA PHE A 68 0.04 -10.76 12.10
C PHE A 68 -0.23 -9.31 12.50
N ARG A 69 -0.92 -9.03 13.60
CA ARG A 69 -1.18 -7.65 14.06
C ARG A 69 0.08 -6.87 14.40
N ALA A 70 1.12 -7.54 14.91
CA ALA A 70 2.41 -6.91 15.23
C ALA A 70 3.05 -6.23 14.00
N SER A 71 2.76 -6.72 12.79
CA SER A 71 3.24 -6.12 11.53
C SER A 71 2.52 -4.82 11.12
N GLY A 72 1.53 -4.36 11.89
CA GLY A 72 0.85 -3.07 11.69
C GLY A 72 -0.20 -3.06 10.57
N LYS A 73 -0.39 -1.90 9.94
CA LYS A 73 -1.41 -1.71 8.89
C LYS A 73 -1.23 -2.73 7.76
N GLY A 74 -2.35 -3.30 7.30
CA GLY A 74 -2.34 -4.31 6.24
C GLY A 74 -2.09 -5.74 6.71
N TYR A 75 -2.14 -6.03 8.02
CA TYR A 75 -1.93 -7.39 8.54
C TYR A 75 -2.88 -8.43 7.91
N GLN A 76 -4.13 -8.06 7.63
CA GLN A 76 -5.09 -8.94 6.95
C GLN A 76 -4.65 -9.27 5.52
N THR A 77 -4.05 -8.33 4.80
CA THR A 77 -3.52 -8.58 3.44
C THR A 77 -2.34 -9.54 3.49
N ARG A 78 -1.43 -9.39 4.46
CA ARG A 78 -0.31 -10.33 4.66
C ARG A 78 -0.80 -11.72 5.06
N MET A 79 -1.74 -11.80 5.98
CA MET A 79 -2.37 -13.07 6.36
C MET A 79 -3.03 -13.77 5.16
N ASN A 80 -3.75 -13.02 4.32
CA ASN A 80 -4.34 -13.57 3.10
C ASN A 80 -3.28 -14.07 2.10
N ALA A 81 -2.15 -13.37 1.96
CA ALA A 81 -1.06 -13.80 1.09
C ALA A 81 -0.46 -15.15 1.52
N VAL A 82 -0.30 -15.37 2.83
CA VAL A 82 0.17 -16.65 3.38
C VAL A 82 -0.83 -17.77 3.09
N LEU A 83 -2.12 -17.53 3.31
CA LEU A 83 -3.17 -18.52 3.01
C LEU A 83 -3.21 -18.88 1.52
N ARG A 84 -3.05 -17.88 0.64
CA ARG A 84 -2.97 -18.07 -0.81
C ARG A 84 -1.76 -18.91 -1.22
N ALA A 85 -0.57 -18.57 -0.72
CA ALA A 85 0.65 -19.32 -1.00
C ALA A 85 0.54 -20.79 -0.56
N TYR A 86 -0.04 -21.04 0.62
CA TYR A 86 -0.31 -22.40 1.09
C TYR A 86 -1.27 -23.16 0.17
N MET A 87 -2.36 -22.52 -0.26
CA MET A 87 -3.32 -23.11 -1.20
C MET A 87 -2.65 -23.47 -2.54
N GLU A 88 -1.85 -22.58 -3.11
CA GLU A 88 -1.14 -22.79 -4.38
C GLU A 88 -0.09 -23.91 -4.30
N ALA A 89 0.68 -23.94 -3.21
CA ALA A 89 1.65 -25.01 -2.95
C ALA A 89 0.95 -26.38 -2.83
N ARG A 90 -0.22 -26.44 -2.19
CA ARG A 90 -1.00 -27.68 -2.12
C ARG A 90 -1.61 -28.10 -3.46
N LYS A 91 -2.10 -27.16 -4.27
CA LYS A 91 -2.66 -27.46 -5.60
C LYS A 91 -1.59 -27.98 -6.56
N SER A 92 -0.39 -27.41 -6.54
CA SER A 92 0.72 -27.84 -7.41
C SER A 92 1.29 -29.21 -7.04
N GLY A 93 1.26 -29.59 -5.76
CA GLY A 93 1.68 -30.94 -5.31
C GLY A 93 0.61 -32.04 -5.46
N GLN A 94 -0.61 -31.70 -5.89
CA GLN A 94 -1.70 -32.65 -6.17
C GLN A 94 -1.91 -32.90 -7.68
N ALA A 95 -1.05 -32.32 -8.53
CA ALA A 95 -1.05 -32.51 -9.98
C ALA A 95 0.01 -33.54 -10.43
#